data_AF-A0A101HM43-F1
#
_entry.id   AF-A0A101HM43-F1
#
_cell.length_a   1.000
_cell.length_b   1.000
_cell.length_c   1.000
_cell.angle_alpha   90.00
_cell.angle_beta   90.00
_cell.angle_gamma   90.00
#
_symmetry.space_group_name_H-M   'P 1'
#
loop_
_entity.id
_entity.type
_entity.pdbx_description
1 polymer ?
#
loop_
_entity_poly.entity_id
_entity_poly.type
_entity_poly.pdbx_seq_one_letter_code
_entity_poly.pdbx_strand_id
1 'polypeptide(L)'
;MSEREEKLDKYAKKRDFSKTSEPDGREASIEWSKERPVFVIQKHAASRLHYDFRIEVDGVLKSWAVPKGPSTDPSEKRLAVPTEDHPLEYGDFEGNIPEGEYGGGTVLLWDRGSYRNLKEDPESNPLSKQIEDGHITIWLEGRKLGRLCSHKNR
;
A
#
# COMPACT_ATOMS: atom_id res chain seq x y z
N MET A 1 8.69 10.31 -21.23
CA MET A 1 7.84 9.88 -20.11
C MET A 1 8.78 9.44 -19.01
N SER A 2 8.51 9.81 -17.76
CA SER A 2 9.31 9.34 -16.63
C SER A 2 8.93 7.90 -16.28
N GLU A 3 9.85 7.12 -15.69
CA GLU A 3 9.56 5.75 -15.25
C GLU A 3 8.38 5.67 -14.27
N ARG A 4 8.16 6.72 -13.47
CA ARG A 4 7.01 6.83 -12.57
C ARG A 4 5.68 6.96 -13.34
N GLU A 5 5.65 7.74 -14.41
CA GLU A 5 4.45 7.89 -15.26
C GLU A 5 4.07 6.55 -15.90
N GLU A 6 5.05 5.77 -16.35
CA GLU A 6 4.81 4.44 -16.92
C GLU A 6 4.24 3.46 -15.87
N LYS A 7 4.74 3.51 -14.63
CA LYS A 7 4.21 2.71 -13.51
C LYS A 7 2.76 3.09 -13.17
N LEU A 8 2.41 4.37 -13.27
CA LEU A 8 1.07 4.89 -12.97
C LEU A 8 0.09 4.88 -14.17
N ASP A 9 0.52 4.48 -15.36
CA ASP A 9 -0.32 4.48 -16.56
C ASP A 9 -1.59 3.62 -16.40
N LYS A 10 -1.43 2.39 -15.87
CA LYS A 10 -2.58 1.52 -15.56
C LYS A 10 -3.48 2.12 -14.51
N TYR A 11 -2.91 2.87 -13.55
CA TYR A 11 -3.68 3.55 -12.54
C TYR A 11 -4.57 4.61 -13.16
N ALA A 12 -3.96 5.55 -13.89
CA ALA A 12 -4.65 6.68 -14.50
C ALA A 12 -5.73 6.25 -15.49
N LYS A 13 -5.46 5.22 -16.31
CA LYS A 13 -6.44 4.69 -17.29
C LYS A 13 -7.71 4.10 -16.68
N LYS A 14 -7.66 3.72 -15.40
CA LYS A 14 -8.81 3.11 -14.70
C LYS A 14 -9.66 4.12 -13.92
N ARG A 15 -9.24 5.39 -13.84
CA ARG A 15 -9.93 6.41 -13.04
C ARG A 15 -10.51 7.49 -13.93
N ASP A 16 -11.68 7.96 -13.53
CA ASP A 16 -12.27 9.20 -14.02
C ASP A 16 -12.15 10.26 -12.91
N PHE A 17 -11.06 11.04 -12.95
CA PHE A 17 -10.78 12.09 -11.95
C PHE A 17 -11.80 13.24 -11.97
N SER A 18 -12.74 13.26 -12.92
CA SER A 18 -13.89 14.19 -12.86
C SER A 18 -14.99 13.73 -11.91
N LYS A 19 -14.97 12.44 -11.51
CA LYS A 19 -15.99 11.81 -10.66
C LYS A 19 -15.45 11.37 -9.31
N THR A 20 -14.22 10.85 -9.26
CA THR A 20 -13.59 10.40 -8.03
C THR A 20 -12.76 11.51 -7.39
N SER A 21 -12.69 11.52 -6.06
CA SER A 21 -11.77 12.37 -5.29
C SER A 21 -10.41 11.71 -5.06
N GLU A 22 -10.15 10.58 -5.71
CA GLU A 22 -8.84 9.93 -5.69
C GLU A 22 -7.77 10.84 -6.31
N PRO A 23 -6.52 10.81 -5.80
CA PRO A 23 -5.45 11.66 -6.32
C PRO A 23 -5.04 11.24 -7.73
N ASP A 24 -4.72 12.22 -8.57
CA ASP A 24 -4.27 11.98 -9.95
C ASP A 24 -2.77 11.66 -10.07
N GLY A 25 -2.02 11.77 -8.98
CA GLY A 25 -0.62 11.40 -8.91
C GLY A 25 0.35 12.47 -9.39
N ARG A 26 -0.07 13.74 -9.43
CA ARG A 26 0.79 14.88 -9.76
C ARG A 26 1.91 15.12 -8.73
N GLU A 27 1.69 14.83 -7.45
CA GLU A 27 2.69 14.96 -6.41
C GLU A 27 3.57 13.70 -6.32
N ALA A 28 4.89 13.92 -6.37
CA ALA A 28 5.87 12.84 -6.37
C ALA A 28 6.20 12.29 -4.98
N SER A 29 5.66 12.85 -3.90
CA SER A 29 5.95 12.48 -2.51
C SER A 29 4.85 12.93 -1.56
N ILE A 30 4.66 12.23 -0.46
CA ILE A 30 3.85 12.68 0.69
C ILE A 30 4.79 13.13 1.82
N GLU A 31 4.34 14.03 2.69
CA GLU A 31 5.22 14.67 3.69
C GLU A 31 5.95 13.65 4.57
N TRP A 32 5.26 12.57 4.95
CA TRP A 32 5.75 11.56 5.86
C TRP A 32 6.52 10.41 5.17
N SER A 33 6.67 10.43 3.84
CA SER A 33 7.53 9.50 3.08
C SER A 33 8.93 10.05 2.77
N LYS A 34 9.24 11.27 3.20
CA LYS A 34 10.51 11.94 2.86
C LYS A 34 11.76 11.31 3.48
N GLU A 35 11.62 10.66 4.64
CA GLU A 35 12.77 10.16 5.40
C GLU A 35 12.99 8.65 5.26
N ARG A 36 11.92 7.87 5.10
CA ARG A 36 11.92 6.41 5.06
C ARG A 36 10.79 5.91 4.16
N PRO A 37 10.98 4.75 3.50
CA PRO A 37 9.94 4.19 2.65
C PRO A 37 8.73 3.79 3.49
N VAL A 38 7.54 4.03 2.93
CA VAL A 38 6.28 3.93 3.67
C VAL A 38 5.45 2.72 3.33
N PHE A 39 4.60 2.30 4.28
CA PHE A 39 3.52 1.36 4.02
C PHE A 39 2.17 1.98 4.41
N VAL A 40 1.12 1.50 3.76
CA VAL A 40 -0.27 1.88 4.02
C VAL A 40 -1.13 0.63 3.99
N ILE A 41 -2.10 0.58 4.89
CA ILE A 41 -3.20 -0.38 4.88
C ILE A 41 -4.49 0.41 4.85
N GLN A 42 -5.26 0.27 3.79
CA GLN A 42 -6.60 0.84 3.68
C GLN A 42 -7.63 -0.27 3.85
N LYS A 43 -8.65 -0.02 4.67
CA LYS A 43 -9.85 -0.85 4.73
C LYS A 43 -10.80 -0.38 3.65
N HIS A 44 -11.17 -1.26 2.74
CA HIS A 44 -11.96 -0.93 1.57
C HIS A 44 -13.28 -1.69 1.56
N ALA A 45 -14.37 -0.96 1.81
CA ALA A 45 -15.74 -1.45 1.75
C ALA A 45 -16.31 -1.27 0.34
N ALA A 46 -15.78 -2.05 -0.61
CA ALA A 46 -16.31 -2.17 -1.96
C ALA A 46 -17.41 -3.25 -2.02
N SER A 47 -17.62 -3.87 -3.19
CA SER A 47 -18.52 -5.04 -3.34
C SER A 47 -18.27 -6.16 -2.32
N ARG A 48 -17.00 -6.33 -1.92
CA ARG A 48 -16.60 -7.14 -0.78
C ARG A 48 -15.64 -6.32 0.08
N LEU A 49 -15.81 -6.43 1.40
CA LEU A 49 -14.85 -5.87 2.33
C LEU A 49 -13.49 -6.56 2.13
N HIS A 50 -12.46 -5.75 1.94
CA HIS A 50 -11.07 -6.20 1.88
C HIS A 50 -10.15 -5.11 2.45
N TYR A 51 -8.85 -5.40 2.46
CA TYR A 51 -7.84 -4.44 2.85
C TYR A 51 -6.82 -4.31 1.73
N ASP A 52 -6.50 -3.08 1.33
CA ASP A 52 -5.43 -2.82 0.39
C ASP A 52 -4.15 -2.59 1.18
N PHE A 53 -3.18 -3.49 1.02
CA PHE A 53 -1.84 -3.35 1.56
C PHE A 53 -0.92 -2.75 0.51
N ARG A 54 -0.19 -1.70 0.87
CA ARG A 54 0.64 -0.94 -0.04
C ARG A 54 2.00 -0.66 0.57
N ILE A 55 3.05 -0.71 -0.23
CA ILE A 55 4.39 -0.28 0.15
C ILE A 55 5.00 0.61 -0.94
N GLU A 56 5.67 1.68 -0.53
CA GLU A 56 6.43 2.55 -1.43
C GLU A 56 7.66 1.81 -1.96
N VAL A 57 7.76 1.69 -3.28
CA VAL A 57 8.93 1.17 -4.00
C VAL A 57 9.09 1.96 -5.28
N ASP A 58 10.29 2.49 -5.51
CA ASP A 58 10.64 3.27 -6.71
C ASP A 58 9.63 4.40 -7.05
N GLY A 59 9.18 5.15 -6.03
CA GLY A 59 8.32 6.33 -6.18
C GLY A 59 6.84 6.05 -6.44
N VAL A 60 6.38 4.80 -6.28
CA VAL A 60 4.98 4.40 -6.36
C VAL A 60 4.60 3.44 -5.21
N LEU A 61 3.31 3.30 -4.95
CA LEU A 61 2.77 2.33 -4.02
C LEU A 61 2.50 1.00 -4.73
N LYS A 62 3.41 0.04 -4.58
CA LYS A 62 3.14 -1.37 -4.93
C LYS A 62 2.02 -1.88 -4.04
N SER A 63 1.00 -2.48 -4.64
CA SER A 63 -0.29 -2.68 -3.96
C SER A 63 -0.83 -4.10 -4.12
N TRP A 64 -1.47 -4.59 -3.05
CA TRP A 64 -2.13 -5.88 -3.01
C TRP A 64 -3.47 -5.79 -2.26
N ALA A 65 -4.52 -6.39 -2.83
CA ALA A 65 -5.77 -6.62 -2.13
C ALA A 65 -5.65 -7.87 -1.24
N VAL A 66 -5.97 -7.71 0.05
CA VAL A 66 -5.92 -8.72 1.11
C VAL A 66 -7.34 -8.93 1.65
N PRO A 67 -8.11 -9.91 1.12
CA PRO A 67 -9.54 -10.05 1.43
C PRO A 67 -9.86 -10.19 2.93
N LYS A 68 -8.99 -10.88 3.67
CA LYS A 68 -9.17 -11.10 5.12
C LYS A 68 -8.35 -10.14 6.00
N GLY A 69 -7.67 -9.16 5.39
CA GLY A 69 -6.78 -8.24 6.10
C GLY A 69 -5.49 -8.87 6.62
N PRO A 70 -4.62 -8.06 7.25
CA PRO A 70 -3.39 -8.54 7.88
C PRO A 70 -3.69 -9.45 9.08
N SER A 71 -2.75 -10.33 9.43
CA SER A 71 -2.78 -11.08 10.70
C SER A 71 -1.56 -10.75 11.55
N THR A 72 -1.74 -10.74 12.88
CA THR A 72 -0.65 -10.72 13.86
C THR A 72 -0.24 -12.12 14.31
N ASP A 73 -0.97 -13.15 13.89
CA ASP A 73 -0.63 -14.56 14.14
C ASP A 73 0.27 -15.08 13.01
N PRO A 74 1.53 -15.47 13.29
CA PRO A 74 2.47 -15.94 12.26
C PRO A 74 2.07 -17.29 11.63
N SER A 75 1.16 -18.04 12.25
CA SER A 75 0.64 -19.30 11.68
C SER A 75 -0.44 -19.07 10.62
N GLU A 76 -1.07 -17.89 10.60
CA GLU A 76 -2.12 -17.56 9.65
C GLU A 76 -1.57 -17.01 8.33
N LYS A 77 -1.75 -17.77 7.25
CA LYS A 77 -1.44 -17.29 5.90
C LYS A 77 -2.63 -16.50 5.32
N ARG A 78 -2.36 -15.30 4.83
CA ARG A 78 -3.34 -14.43 4.15
C ARG A 78 -3.03 -14.38 2.66
N LEU A 79 -4.07 -14.50 1.82
CA LEU A 79 -3.94 -14.25 0.39
C LEU A 79 -3.75 -12.75 0.15
N ALA A 80 -2.75 -12.38 -0.65
CA ALA A 80 -2.50 -11.02 -1.12
C ALA A 80 -2.46 -11.05 -2.65
N VAL A 81 -3.42 -10.40 -3.30
CA VAL A 81 -3.58 -10.38 -4.75
C VAL A 81 -3.01 -9.07 -5.30
N PRO A 82 -1.99 -9.09 -6.17
CA PRO A 82 -1.43 -7.86 -6.75
C PRO A 82 -2.49 -7.03 -7.47
N THR A 83 -2.44 -5.71 -7.29
CA THR A 83 -3.26 -4.72 -8.00
C THR A 83 -2.35 -3.73 -8.73
N GLU A 84 -2.92 -2.69 -9.34
CA GLU A 84 -2.15 -1.61 -9.97
C GLU A 84 -1.27 -0.91 -8.94
N ASP A 85 -0.16 -0.34 -9.41
CA ASP A 85 0.61 0.63 -8.66
C ASP A 85 -0.26 1.86 -8.40
N HIS A 86 -0.09 2.52 -7.25
CA HIS A 86 -0.82 3.73 -6.89
C HIS A 86 0.14 4.91 -6.68
N PRO A 87 -0.30 6.16 -6.90
CA PRO A 87 0.53 7.31 -6.57
C PRO A 87 0.76 7.38 -5.06
N LEU A 88 1.88 7.98 -4.62
CA LEU A 88 2.19 8.10 -3.19
C LEU A 88 1.10 8.88 -2.43
N GLU A 89 0.51 9.91 -3.06
CA GLU A 89 -0.64 10.66 -2.54
C GLU A 89 -1.82 9.77 -2.12
N TYR A 90 -2.00 8.63 -2.79
CA TYR A 90 -3.06 7.67 -2.46
C TYR A 90 -2.89 7.11 -1.05
N GLY A 91 -1.68 7.16 -0.50
CA GLY A 91 -1.39 6.73 0.86
C GLY A 91 -2.11 7.53 1.94
N ASP A 92 -2.54 8.75 1.63
CA ASP A 92 -3.32 9.62 2.54
C ASP A 92 -4.81 9.70 2.15
N PHE A 93 -5.22 8.99 1.10
CA PHE A 93 -6.61 9.00 0.66
C PHE A 93 -7.53 8.26 1.65
N GLU A 94 -8.55 8.97 2.12
CA GLU A 94 -9.73 8.45 2.79
C GLU A 94 -10.96 9.10 2.14
N GLY A 95 -11.99 8.31 1.84
CA GLY A 95 -13.15 8.85 1.15
C GLY A 95 -14.07 7.78 0.60
N ASN A 96 -15.03 8.23 -0.20
CA ASN A 96 -15.96 7.36 -0.88
C ASN A 96 -15.73 7.44 -2.39
N ILE A 97 -15.29 6.34 -2.99
CA ILE A 97 -15.20 6.19 -4.43
C ILE A 97 -16.63 5.93 -4.95
N PRO A 98 -17.14 6.73 -5.91
CA PRO A 98 -18.51 6.59 -6.39
C PRO A 98 -18.85 5.17 -6.85
N GLU A 99 -20.10 4.76 -6.65
CA GLU A 99 -20.57 3.46 -7.14
C GLU A 99 -20.50 3.42 -8.68
N GLY A 100 -20.07 2.29 -9.24
CA GLY A 100 -19.85 2.12 -10.68
C GLY A 100 -18.46 2.54 -11.18
N GLU A 101 -17.71 3.30 -10.39
CA GLU A 101 -16.29 3.58 -10.67
C GLU A 101 -15.40 2.39 -10.25
N TYR A 102 -14.20 2.34 -10.80
CA TYR A 102 -13.25 1.28 -10.47
C TYR A 102 -12.83 1.37 -9.00
N GLY A 103 -13.12 0.32 -8.22
CA GLY A 103 -12.91 0.36 -6.77
C GLY A 103 -14.00 1.13 -6.03
N GLY A 104 -15.21 1.29 -6.58
CA GLY A 104 -16.33 1.92 -5.90
C GLY A 104 -16.58 1.35 -4.50
N GLY A 105 -16.71 2.24 -3.52
CA GLY A 105 -16.80 1.88 -2.11
C GLY A 105 -16.13 2.89 -1.18
N THR A 106 -16.29 2.67 0.12
CA THR A 106 -15.64 3.52 1.14
C THR A 106 -14.23 3.02 1.44
N VAL A 107 -13.27 3.92 1.37
CA VAL A 107 -11.86 3.68 1.71
C VAL A 107 -11.54 4.41 3.00
N LEU A 108 -10.99 3.67 3.97
CA LEU A 108 -10.57 4.18 5.27
C LEU A 108 -9.12 3.80 5.53
N LEU A 109 -8.31 4.73 6.03
CA LEU A 109 -6.93 4.46 6.40
C LEU A 109 -6.91 3.64 7.69
N TRP A 110 -6.59 2.35 7.55
CA TRP A 110 -6.58 1.43 8.67
C TRP A 110 -5.26 1.49 9.43
N ASP A 111 -4.11 1.50 8.74
CA ASP A 111 -2.80 1.71 9.36
C ASP A 111 -1.83 2.34 8.36
N ARG A 112 -0.80 3.00 8.85
CA ARG A 112 0.30 3.54 8.05
C ARG A 112 1.54 3.72 8.90
N GLY A 113 2.69 3.74 8.26
CA GLY A 113 3.97 3.99 8.91
C GLY A 113 5.14 3.76 7.96
N SER A 114 6.35 3.71 8.52
CA SER A 114 7.54 3.31 7.76
C SER A 114 7.67 1.79 7.74
N TYR A 115 8.45 1.28 6.79
CA TYR A 115 8.92 -0.10 6.85
C TYR A 115 10.43 -0.17 6.61
N ARG A 116 11.02 -1.32 6.97
CA ARG A 116 12.43 -1.65 6.69
C ARG A 116 12.50 -2.93 5.88
N ASN A 117 13.33 -2.96 4.85
CA ASN A 117 13.63 -4.18 4.12
C ASN A 117 14.61 -5.03 4.94
N LEU A 118 14.20 -6.25 5.35
CA LEU A 118 15.03 -7.12 6.19
C LEU A 118 16.04 -7.95 5.39
N LYS A 119 15.96 -7.92 4.06
CA LYS A 119 16.88 -8.58 3.13
C LYS A 119 17.58 -7.57 2.25
N GLU A 120 17.77 -6.36 2.76
CA GLU A 120 18.31 -5.26 1.97
C GLU A 120 19.78 -5.50 1.62
N ASP A 121 20.04 -5.56 0.32
CA ASP A 121 21.34 -5.33 -0.28
C ASP A 121 21.09 -4.34 -1.44
N PRO A 122 21.36 -3.04 -1.25
CA PRO A 122 21.04 -2.01 -2.22
C PRO A 122 21.74 -2.18 -3.58
N GLU A 123 22.90 -2.86 -3.61
CA GLU A 123 23.67 -3.02 -4.84
C GLU A 123 23.26 -4.28 -5.63
N SER A 124 22.84 -5.35 -4.93
CA SER A 124 22.61 -6.65 -5.59
C SER A 124 21.15 -7.14 -5.55
N ASN A 125 20.35 -6.67 -4.59
CA ASN A 125 19.01 -7.18 -4.31
C ASN A 125 18.03 -6.10 -3.78
N PRO A 126 17.75 -5.04 -4.57
CA PRO A 126 16.77 -4.03 -4.21
C PRO A 126 15.37 -4.62 -4.05
N LEU A 127 14.50 -3.94 -3.30
CA LEU A 127 13.17 -4.45 -3.00
C LEU A 127 12.30 -4.66 -4.25
N SER A 128 12.48 -3.84 -5.29
CA SER A 128 11.81 -4.01 -6.58
C SER A 128 12.08 -5.38 -7.19
N LYS A 129 13.34 -5.82 -7.20
CA LYS A 129 13.75 -7.17 -7.64
C LYS A 129 13.16 -8.27 -6.74
N GLN A 130 13.14 -8.07 -5.42
CA GLN A 130 12.52 -9.03 -4.49
C GLN A 130 11.01 -9.22 -4.74
N ILE A 131 10.31 -8.16 -5.16
CA ILE A 131 8.90 -8.22 -5.57
C ILE A 131 8.74 -9.01 -6.86
N GLU A 132 9.60 -8.77 -7.86
CA GLU A 132 9.61 -9.52 -9.13
C GLU A 132 9.90 -11.01 -8.90
N ASP A 133 10.83 -11.32 -8.00
CA ASP A 133 11.16 -12.68 -7.57
C ASP A 133 10.05 -13.33 -6.70
N GLY A 134 9.03 -12.55 -6.33
CA GLY A 134 7.83 -13.04 -5.64
C GLY A 134 7.99 -13.25 -4.13
N HIS A 135 9.06 -12.73 -3.51
CA HIS A 135 9.28 -12.89 -2.08
C HIS A 135 9.98 -11.68 -1.45
N ILE A 136 9.22 -10.94 -0.64
CA ILE A 136 9.73 -9.86 0.20
C ILE A 136 9.71 -10.25 1.67
N THR A 137 10.63 -9.68 2.45
CA THR A 137 10.61 -9.79 3.92
C THR A 137 10.88 -8.41 4.50
N ILE A 138 9.86 -7.82 5.10
CA ILE A 138 9.89 -6.44 5.59
C ILE A 138 9.44 -6.35 7.05
N TRP A 139 9.96 -5.36 7.76
CA TRP A 139 9.53 -5.01 9.10
C TRP A 139 8.66 -3.75 9.05
N LEU A 140 7.42 -3.83 9.54
CA LEU A 140 6.48 -2.70 9.56
C LEU A 140 6.56 -1.93 10.88
N GLU A 141 6.57 -0.61 10.80
CA GLU A 141 6.59 0.32 11.94
C GLU A 141 5.33 1.19 11.90
N GLY A 142 4.18 0.54 12.13
CA GLY A 142 2.86 1.15 12.10
C GLY A 142 2.32 1.58 13.45
N ARG A 143 1.09 2.11 13.42
CA ARG A 143 0.32 2.39 14.63
C ARG A 143 -0.33 1.12 15.18
N LYS A 144 -0.78 0.22 14.30
CA LYS A 144 -1.44 -1.06 14.64
C LYS A 144 -0.50 -2.25 14.47
N LEU A 145 0.17 -2.36 13.32
CA LEU A 145 1.18 -3.38 13.07
C LEU A 145 2.56 -2.86 13.50
N GLY A 146 3.37 -3.71 14.17
CA GLY A 146 4.71 -3.32 14.62
C GLY A 146 4.81 -2.84 16.07
N ARG A 147 3.72 -2.90 16.87
CA ARG A 147 3.82 -2.74 18.33
C ARG A 147 4.38 -3.99 18.98
N LEU A 148 5.39 -3.84 19.84
CA LEU A 148 5.71 -4.82 20.88
C LEU A 148 4.57 -4.80 21.92
N CYS A 149 3.70 -5.82 21.91
CA CYS A 149 2.81 -6.08 23.03
C CYS A 149 3.63 -6.70 24.18
N SER A 150 4.20 -5.88 25.06
CA SER A 150 4.71 -6.36 26.35
C SER A 150 3.53 -6.61 27.29
N HIS A 151 3.00 -7.83 27.29
CA HIS A 151 2.18 -8.30 28.40
C HIS A 151 3.13 -8.68 29.55
N LYS A 152 3.29 -7.80 30.54
CA LYS A 152 3.78 -8.23 31.86
C LYS A 152 2.61 -8.86 32.59
N ASN A 153 2.57 -10.19 32.65
CA ASN A 153 1.74 -10.87 33.64
C ASN A 153 2.18 -10.38 35.02
N ARG A 154 1.24 -9.82 35.78
CA ARG A 154 1.33 -9.81 37.24
C ARG A 154 0.86 -11.15 37.76
#